data_AF-A0ABD5T0P3-F1
#
_entry.id   AF-A0ABD5T0P3-F1
#
_cell.length_a   1.000
_cell.length_b   1.000
_cell.length_c   1.000
_cell.angle_alpha   90.00
_cell.angle_beta   90.00
_cell.angle_gamma   90.00
#
_symmetry.space_group_name_H-M   'P 1'
#
loop_
_entity.id
_entity.type
_entity.pdbx_description
1 polymer ?
#
loop_
_entity_poly.entity_id
_entity_poly.type
_entity_poly.pdbx_seq_one_letter_code
_entity_poly.pdbx_strand_id
1 'polypeptide(L)'
;TRRDDRVPTVSRAQAQSLEDRHGVDYISPLSGFGRHAVDRLVEATFDVQQGPSEEVPKADYEDELRRLIADEHGERAVDEVFPDHNQTYVHGRNR
;
A
#
# COMPACT_ATOMS: atom_id res chain seq x y z
N THR A 1 -1.77 6.68 3.09
CA THR A 1 -1.22 6.70 1.71
C THR A 1 -0.22 7.83 1.58
N ARG A 2 0.77 7.71 0.71
CA ARG A 2 1.82 8.75 0.55
C ARG A 2 1.40 9.78 -0.50
N ARG A 3 2.10 10.92 -0.55
CA ARG A 3 1.79 12.06 -1.43
C ARG A 3 1.62 11.68 -2.90
N ASP A 4 2.50 10.80 -3.39
CA ASP A 4 2.56 10.44 -4.81
C ASP A 4 1.68 9.21 -5.16
N ASP A 5 0.97 8.62 -4.19
CA ASP A 5 0.02 7.55 -4.46
C ASP A 5 -1.24 8.13 -5.13
N ARG A 6 -1.69 7.50 -6.21
CA ARG A 6 -2.96 7.85 -6.85
C ARG A 6 -4.15 7.26 -6.10
N VAL A 7 -3.98 6.04 -5.57
CA VAL A 7 -4.99 5.30 -4.82
C VAL A 7 -4.32 4.40 -3.76
N PRO A 8 -5.03 4.06 -2.67
CA PRO A 8 -6.25 4.72 -2.20
C PRO A 8 -5.92 6.15 -1.72
N THR A 9 -6.85 7.10 -1.86
CA THR A 9 -6.68 8.46 -1.32
C THR A 9 -7.97 8.90 -0.63
N VAL A 10 -7.83 9.62 0.49
CA VAL A 10 -8.96 10.23 1.21
C VAL A 10 -8.85 11.74 1.00
N SER A 11 -9.86 12.33 0.38
CA SER A 11 -9.88 13.79 0.19
C SER A 11 -10.01 14.51 1.53
N ARG A 12 -9.58 15.78 1.58
CA ARG A 12 -9.72 16.60 2.79
C ARG A 12 -11.18 16.69 3.28
N ALA A 13 -12.12 16.83 2.35
CA ALA A 13 -13.55 16.88 2.69
C ALA A 13 -14.06 15.56 3.28
N GLN A 14 -13.61 14.41 2.76
CA GLN A 14 -13.96 13.10 3.31
C GLN A 14 -13.33 12.86 4.68
N ALA A 15 -12.08 13.27 4.88
CA ALA A 15 -11.41 13.19 6.17
C ALA A 15 -12.20 14.00 7.23
N GLN A 16 -12.49 15.27 6.96
CA GLN A 16 -13.29 16.11 7.86
C GLN A 16 -14.66 15.47 8.17
N SER A 17 -15.34 14.96 7.15
CA SER A 17 -16.62 14.28 7.35
C SER A 17 -16.52 12.99 8.18
N LEU A 18 -15.40 12.26 8.10
CA LEU A 18 -15.15 11.10 8.94
C LEU A 18 -14.90 11.52 10.39
N GLU A 19 -14.04 12.52 10.58
CA GLU A 19 -13.69 13.07 11.90
C GLU A 19 -14.93 13.61 12.62
N ASP A 20 -15.73 14.44 11.95
CA ASP A 20 -16.94 15.05 12.52
C ASP A 20 -18.02 14.01 12.87
N ARG A 21 -18.21 12.99 12.01
CA ARG A 21 -19.25 11.97 12.23
C ARG A 21 -18.90 10.98 13.33
N HIS A 22 -17.62 10.70 13.52
CA HIS A 22 -17.16 9.64 14.41
C HIS A 22 -16.41 10.15 15.64
N GLY A 23 -16.10 11.44 15.72
CA GLY A 23 -15.32 12.03 16.83
C GLY A 23 -13.90 11.47 16.89
N VAL A 24 -13.28 11.23 15.73
CA VAL A 24 -11.93 10.65 15.58
C VAL A 24 -11.00 11.62 14.87
N ASP A 25 -9.70 11.40 14.97
CA ASP A 25 -8.68 12.13 14.21
C ASP A 25 -8.16 11.28 13.04
N TYR A 26 -8.21 11.81 11.82
CA TYR A 26 -7.66 11.14 10.65
C TYR A 26 -6.22 11.58 10.38
N ILE A 27 -5.27 10.67 10.60
CA ILE A 27 -3.84 10.96 10.40
C ILE A 27 -3.32 10.18 9.20
N SER A 28 -2.74 10.89 8.23
CA SER A 28 -1.98 10.31 7.11
C SER A 28 -0.53 10.80 7.14
N PRO A 29 0.38 10.13 7.88
CA PRO A 29 1.73 10.65 8.15
C PRO A 29 2.57 10.88 6.90
N LEU A 30 2.33 10.07 5.86
CA LEU A 30 3.09 10.10 4.62
C LEU A 30 2.51 11.04 3.55
N SER A 31 1.41 11.73 3.85
CA SER A 31 0.72 12.63 2.91
C SER A 31 1.59 13.77 2.39
N GLY A 32 2.61 14.19 3.15
CA GLY A 32 3.60 15.18 2.72
C GLY A 32 4.86 14.61 2.06
N PHE A 33 5.03 13.28 2.05
CA PHE A 33 6.26 12.63 1.62
C PHE A 33 6.10 12.02 0.22
N GLY A 34 6.92 12.49 -0.72
CA GLY A 34 7.04 11.88 -2.04
C GLY A 34 7.83 10.58 -2.02
N ARG A 35 7.82 9.83 -3.13
CA ARG A 35 8.46 8.52 -3.27
C ARG A 35 9.91 8.53 -2.80
N HIS A 36 10.74 9.41 -3.36
CA HIS A 36 12.15 9.50 -3.00
C HIS A 36 12.40 9.89 -1.53
N ALA A 37 11.50 10.66 -0.91
CA ALA A 37 11.64 11.00 0.50
C ALA A 37 11.36 9.78 1.39
N VAL A 38 10.35 8.98 1.02
CA VAL A 38 10.06 7.70 1.68
C VAL A 38 11.21 6.73 1.47
N ASP A 39 11.71 6.56 0.24
CA ASP A 39 12.80 5.63 -0.06
C ASP A 39 14.04 5.91 0.81
N ARG A 40 14.43 7.19 0.96
CA ARG A 40 15.54 7.58 1.85
C ARG A 40 15.26 7.29 3.33
N LEU A 41 14.02 7.50 3.79
CA LEU A 41 13.65 7.16 5.17
C LEU A 41 13.74 5.65 5.40
N VAL A 42 13.32 4.85 4.42
CA VAL A 42 13.42 3.39 4.48
C VAL A 42 14.88 2.96 4.54
N GLU A 43 15.71 3.44 3.60
CA GLU A 43 17.14 3.14 3.55
C GLU A 43 17.87 3.53 4.84
N ALA A 44 17.53 4.68 5.43
CA ALA A 44 18.14 5.13 6.68
C ALA A 44 17.69 4.33 7.91
N THR A 45 16.46 3.81 7.91
CA THR A 45 15.82 3.30 9.13
C THR A 45 15.68 1.78 9.18
N PHE A 46 15.64 1.12 8.02
CA PHE A 46 15.26 -0.29 7.91
C PHE A 46 16.27 -1.08 7.08
N ASP A 47 16.40 -2.35 7.46
CA ASP A 47 17.02 -3.39 6.65
C ASP A 47 15.93 -4.00 5.77
N VAL A 48 16.07 -3.86 4.45
CA VAL A 48 15.03 -4.23 3.49
C VAL A 48 15.54 -5.12 2.36
N GLN A 49 14.72 -6.11 1.98
CA GLN A 49 14.95 -6.97 0.82
C GLN A 49 13.84 -6.73 -0.21
N GLN A 50 14.21 -6.60 -1.49
CA GLN A 50 13.24 -6.60 -2.60
C GLN A 50 13.13 -7.99 -3.21
N GLY A 51 11.90 -8.42 -3.49
CA GLY A 51 11.61 -9.70 -4.14
C GLY A 51 10.27 -9.67 -4.88
N PRO A 52 9.99 -10.71 -5.69
CA PRO A 52 8.70 -10.86 -6.35
C PRO A 52 7.57 -10.94 -5.31
N SER A 53 6.44 -10.29 -5.59
CA SER A 53 5.33 -10.19 -4.65
C SER A 53 4.65 -11.54 -4.33
N GLU A 54 4.82 -12.55 -5.17
CA GLU A 54 4.14 -13.85 -5.07
C GLU A 54 4.56 -14.67 -3.83
N GLU A 55 5.69 -14.33 -3.21
CA GLU A 55 6.28 -15.11 -2.12
C GLU A 55 5.99 -14.55 -0.71
N VAL A 56 5.31 -13.40 -0.60
CA VAL A 56 5.13 -12.69 0.67
C VAL A 56 3.66 -12.35 0.92
N PRO A 57 3.08 -12.73 2.09
CA PRO A 57 1.70 -12.39 2.42
C PRO A 57 1.46 -10.88 2.35
N LYS A 58 0.46 -10.44 1.57
CA LYS A 58 0.05 -9.03 1.54
C LYS A 58 -0.91 -8.76 2.69
N ALA A 59 -0.79 -7.56 3.26
CA ALA A 59 -1.67 -7.10 4.33
C ALA A 59 -2.80 -6.19 3.80
N ASP A 60 -2.84 -5.94 2.49
CA ASP A 60 -3.91 -5.17 1.85
C ASP A 60 -4.94 -6.09 1.19
N TYR A 61 -5.97 -5.48 0.59
CA TYR A 61 -7.09 -6.19 0.00
C TYR A 61 -6.72 -6.99 -1.26
N GLU A 62 -5.49 -6.87 -1.79
CA GLU A 62 -5.13 -7.43 -3.10
C GLU A 62 -5.29 -8.95 -3.15
N ASP A 63 -4.79 -9.68 -2.14
CA ASP A 63 -4.82 -11.15 -2.14
C ASP A 63 -6.24 -11.72 -2.09
N GLU A 64 -7.17 -11.01 -1.44
CA GLU A 64 -8.59 -11.38 -1.41
C GLU A 64 -9.26 -11.07 -2.75
N LEU A 65 -8.96 -9.91 -3.34
CA LEU A 65 -9.48 -9.51 -4.64
C LEU A 65 -9.00 -10.42 -5.77
N ARG A 66 -7.71 -10.80 -5.79
CA ARG A 66 -7.15 -11.75 -6.76
C ARG A 66 -7.89 -13.08 -6.73
N ARG A 67 -8.14 -13.62 -5.53
CA ARG A 67 -8.88 -14.88 -5.35
C ARG A 67 -10.32 -14.78 -5.88
N LEU A 68 -11.04 -13.72 -5.52
CA LEU A 68 -12.41 -13.51 -6.01
C LEU A 68 -12.46 -13.41 -7.54
N ILE A 69 -11.52 -12.68 -8.15
CA ILE A 69 -11.46 -12.52 -9.61
C ILE A 69 -11.07 -13.84 -10.29
N ALA A 70 -10.13 -14.62 -9.73
CA ALA A 70 -9.80 -15.93 -10.27
C ALA A 70 -11.00 -16.89 -10.22
N ASP A 71 -11.74 -16.89 -9.12
CA ASP A 71 -12.93 -17.73 -8.93
C ASP A 71 -14.06 -17.35 -9.90
N GLU A 72 -14.28 -16.05 -10.15
CA GLU A 72 -15.38 -15.56 -10.99
C GLU A 72 -15.03 -15.44 -12.49
N HIS A 73 -13.77 -15.15 -12.82
CA HIS A 73 -13.33 -14.76 -14.16
C HIS A 73 -12.06 -15.49 -14.66
N GLY A 74 -11.46 -16.33 -13.83
CA GLY A 74 -10.27 -17.14 -14.17
C GLY A 74 -8.95 -16.38 -14.02
N GLU A 75 -7.84 -17.15 -13.95
CA GLU A 75 -6.49 -16.63 -13.69
C GLU A 75 -6.01 -15.58 -14.69
N ARG A 76 -6.37 -15.72 -15.97
CA ARG A 76 -6.02 -14.72 -16.99
C ARG A 76 -6.54 -13.32 -16.67
N ALA A 77 -7.71 -13.21 -16.03
CA ALA A 77 -8.28 -11.92 -15.66
C ALA A 77 -7.50 -11.28 -14.51
N VAL A 78 -6.90 -12.10 -13.63
CA VAL A 78 -6.02 -11.61 -12.57
C VAL A 78 -4.77 -10.96 -13.17
N ASP A 79 -4.12 -11.63 -14.13
CA ASP A 79 -2.91 -11.12 -14.79
C ASP A 79 -3.15 -9.80 -15.54
N GLU A 80 -4.35 -9.64 -16.12
CA GLU A 80 -4.74 -8.41 -16.84
C GLU A 80 -4.99 -7.23 -15.90
N VAL A 81 -5.42 -7.48 -14.66
CA VAL A 81 -5.77 -6.45 -13.65
C VAL A 81 -4.61 -6.16 -12.69
N PHE A 82 -3.83 -7.18 -12.32
CA PHE A 82 -2.75 -7.12 -11.34
C PHE A 82 -1.42 -7.60 -11.93
N PRO A 83 -0.73 -6.76 -12.72
CA PRO A 83 0.53 -7.14 -13.35
C PRO A 83 1.64 -7.38 -12.32
N ASP A 84 2.76 -7.95 -12.78
CA ASP A 84 3.92 -8.24 -11.93
C ASP A 84 4.44 -6.99 -11.22
N HIS A 85 4.60 -7.11 -9.91
CA HIS A 85 5.11 -6.06 -9.05
C HIS A 85 6.18 -6.62 -8.10
N ASN A 86 7.24 -5.84 -7.90
CA ASN A 86 8.24 -6.15 -6.87
C ASN A 86 7.81 -5.54 -5.53
N GLN A 87 7.94 -6.33 -4.47
CA GLN A 87 7.62 -5.91 -3.12
C GLN A 87 8.91 -5.69 -2.32
N THR A 88 8.85 -4.74 -1.39
CA THR A 88 9.91 -4.51 -0.41
C THR A 88 9.48 -5.09 0.93
N TYR A 89 10.31 -5.96 1.49
CA TYR A 89 10.11 -6.55 2.81
C TYR A 89 11.07 -5.92 3.82
N VAL A 90 10.59 -5.68 5.04
CA VAL A 90 11.39 -5.14 6.15
C VAL A 90 11.80 -6.28 7.07
N HIS A 91 13.09 -6.57 7.15
CA HIS A 91 13.64 -7.60 8.05
C HIS A 91 13.93 -7.05 9.45
N GLY A 92 14.15 -5.75 9.57
CA GLY A 92 14.47 -5.12 10.85
C GLY A 92 14.72 -3.63 10.74
N ARG A 93 15.15 -3.03 11.85
CA ARG A 93 15.58 -1.64 11.92
C ARG A 93 17.10 -1.57 11.89
N ASN A 94 17.65 -0.59 11.17
CA ASN A 94 19.06 -0.24 11.25
C ASN A 94 19.35 0.23 12.68
N ARG A 95 20.43 -0.29 13.27
CA ARG A 95 20.90 0.11 14.61
C ARG A 95 21.79 1.34 14.54
#